data_AF-A0A9D5YBW0-F1
#
_entry.id   AF-A0A9D5YBW0-F1
#
_cell.length_a   1.000
_cell.length_b   1.000
_cell.length_c   1.000
_cell.angle_alpha   90.00
_cell.angle_beta   90.00
_cell.angle_gamma   90.00
#
_symmetry.space_group_name_H-M   'P 1'
#
loop_
_entity.id
_entity.type
_entity.pdbx_description
1 polymer ?
#
loop_
_entity_poly.entity_id
_entity_poly.type
_entity_poly.pdbx_seq_one_letter_code
_entity_poly.pdbx_strand_id
1 'polypeptide(L)'
;MVRTEIAHIQTQAARDRYIDAGVAEVEVWADKDERRCDVCGKLHEKRFKVTEKIPVPAHPRCRCTIIPVVEPDNQLVVRDDRN
;
A
#
# COMPACT_ATOMS: atom_id res chain seq x y z
N MET A 1 -15.47 10.64 -10.44
CA MET A 1 -14.40 11.47 -9.85
C MET A 1 -14.08 11.12 -8.39
N VAL A 2 -15.03 10.59 -7.59
CA VAL A 2 -14.86 10.32 -6.15
C VAL A 2 -13.90 9.16 -5.80
N ARG A 3 -13.80 8.12 -6.62
CA ARG A 3 -13.04 6.90 -6.25
C ARG A 3 -11.53 7.10 -6.19
N THR A 4 -10.97 7.97 -7.04
CA THR A 4 -9.53 8.28 -7.06
C THR A 4 -9.11 9.09 -5.84
N GLU A 5 -9.96 10.00 -5.39
CA GLU A 5 -9.73 10.82 -4.20
C GLU A 5 -9.77 9.96 -2.93
N ILE A 6 -10.78 9.10 -2.80
CA ILE A 6 -10.84 8.11 -1.70
C ILE A 6 -9.63 7.19 -1.70
N ALA A 7 -9.25 6.64 -2.86
CA ALA A 7 -8.08 5.77 -2.96
C ALA A 7 -6.77 6.48 -2.57
N HIS A 8 -6.64 7.77 -2.91
CA HIS A 8 -5.50 8.58 -2.49
C HIS A 8 -5.49 8.76 -0.97
N ILE A 9 -6.61 9.16 -0.36
CA ILE A 9 -6.74 9.32 1.09
C ILE A 9 -6.44 8.00 1.81
N GLN A 10 -6.97 6.87 1.33
CA GLN A 10 -6.71 5.55 1.90
C GLN A 10 -5.23 5.18 1.84
N THR A 11 -4.55 5.50 0.73
CA THR A 11 -3.12 5.22 0.59
C THR A 11 -2.29 6.09 1.54
N GLN A 12 -2.64 7.38 1.70
CA GLN A 12 -1.98 8.25 2.68
C GLN A 12 -2.22 7.76 4.12
N ALA A 13 -3.47 7.45 4.48
CA ALA A 13 -3.79 6.94 5.82
C ALA A 13 -3.09 5.60 6.12
N ALA A 14 -2.97 4.70 5.14
CA ALA A 14 -2.22 3.45 5.31
C ALA A 14 -0.72 3.72 5.52
N ARG A 15 -0.15 4.66 4.75
CA ARG A 15 1.24 5.09 4.90
C ARG A 15 1.52 5.67 6.28
N ASP A 16 0.67 6.57 6.77
CA ASP A 16 0.83 7.19 8.09
C ASP A 16 0.83 6.13 9.20
N ARG A 17 -0.07 5.15 9.11
CA ARG A 17 -0.09 4.00 10.03
C ARG A 17 1.20 3.18 9.99
N TYR A 18 1.79 3.00 8.82
CA TYR A 18 3.06 2.28 8.70
C TYR A 18 4.23 3.07 9.29
N ILE A 19 4.23 4.39 9.13
CA ILE A 19 5.22 5.27 9.78
C ILE A 19 5.09 5.16 11.31
N ASP A 20 3.88 5.27 11.83
CA ASP A 20 3.60 5.15 13.27
C ASP A 20 3.97 3.77 13.83
N ALA A 21 3.82 2.72 13.02
CA ALA A 21 4.21 1.36 13.37
C ALA A 21 5.72 1.07 13.24
N GLY A 22 6.54 2.04 12.82
CA GLY A 22 7.99 1.87 12.68
C GLY A 22 8.41 1.05 11.45
N VAL A 23 7.57 0.98 10.42
CA VAL A 23 7.87 0.29 9.16
C VAL A 23 8.81 1.16 8.33
N ALA A 24 9.96 0.61 7.92
CA ALA A 24 10.89 1.33 7.05
C ALA A 24 10.50 1.26 5.56
N GLU A 25 9.97 0.11 5.14
CA GLU A 25 9.70 -0.20 3.73
C GLU A 25 8.28 -0.74 3.53
N VAL A 26 7.69 -0.36 2.40
CA VAL A 26 6.37 -0.80 1.96
C VAL A 26 6.47 -1.38 0.56
N GLU A 27 5.69 -2.41 0.28
CA GLU A 27 5.63 -3.06 -1.01
C GLU A 27 4.29 -2.77 -1.68
N VAL A 28 4.29 -2.51 -3.00
CA VAL A 28 3.06 -2.35 -3.77
C VAL A 28 2.51 -3.73 -4.15
N TRP A 29 1.33 -4.03 -3.63
CA TRP A 29 0.59 -5.24 -3.94
C TRP A 29 -0.51 -4.96 -4.96
N ALA A 30 -0.33 -5.45 -6.18
CA ALA A 30 -1.35 -5.49 -7.21
C ALA A 30 -2.12 -6.81 -7.12
N ASP A 31 -3.44 -6.73 -7.34
CA ASP A 31 -4.26 -7.93 -7.46
C ASP A 31 -3.76 -8.83 -8.61
N LYS A 32 -3.94 -10.15 -8.47
CA LYS A 32 -3.53 -11.17 -9.46
C LYS A 32 -4.67 -11.57 -10.41
N ASP A 33 -5.84 -10.95 -10.28
CA ASP A 33 -7.01 -11.13 -11.16
C ASP A 33 -6.73 -10.70 -12.62
N GLU A 34 -7.46 -11.27 -13.59
CA GLU A 34 -7.41 -10.94 -15.03
C GLU A 34 -7.73 -9.47 -15.33
N ARG A 35 -8.39 -8.79 -14.37
CA ARG A 35 -8.67 -7.34 -14.43
C ARG A 35 -7.47 -6.46 -14.07
N ARG A 36 -6.34 -7.04 -13.73
CA ARG A 36 -5.11 -6.32 -13.45
C ARG A 36 -4.62 -5.64 -14.73
N CYS A 37 -4.48 -4.31 -14.68
CA CYS A 37 -3.89 -3.57 -15.79
C CYS A 37 -2.36 -3.79 -15.83
N ASP A 38 -1.76 -3.63 -17.01
CA ASP A 38 -0.31 -3.79 -17.20
C ASP A 38 0.53 -2.85 -16.33
N VAL A 39 -0.01 -1.69 -15.95
CA VAL A 39 0.69 -0.72 -15.09
C VAL A 39 0.83 -1.25 -13.66
N CYS A 40 -0.27 -1.70 -13.06
CA CYS A 40 -0.25 -2.40 -11.76
C CYS A 40 0.54 -3.72 -11.88
N GLY A 41 0.45 -4.40 -13.02
CA GLY A 41 1.39 -5.41 -13.55
C GLY A 41 2.84 -5.18 -13.12
N LYS A 42 3.40 -4.09 -13.62
CA LYS A 42 4.80 -3.71 -13.50
C LYS A 42 5.20 -3.15 -12.13
N LEU A 43 4.22 -2.76 -11.31
CA LEU A 43 4.45 -2.19 -9.98
C LEU A 43 4.31 -3.22 -8.86
N HIS A 44 3.77 -4.40 -9.14
CA HIS A 44 3.64 -5.47 -8.17
C HIS A 44 4.99 -5.92 -7.63
N GLU A 45 5.05 -6.17 -6.33
CA GLU A 45 6.24 -6.63 -5.61
C GLU A 45 7.39 -5.60 -5.63
N LYS A 46 7.12 -4.36 -6.05
CA LYS A 46 8.09 -3.27 -5.93
C LYS A 46 8.03 -2.69 -4.52
N ARG A 47 9.20 -2.64 -3.90
CA ARG A 47 9.42 -2.03 -2.59
C ARG A 47 9.77 -0.56 -2.73
N PHE A 48 9.23 0.24 -1.83
CA PHE A 48 9.45 1.66 -1.70
C PHE A 48 9.67 1.99 -0.23
N LYS A 49 10.48 3.00 0.06
CA LYS A 49 10.60 3.51 1.42
C LYS A 49 9.28 4.17 1.83
N VAL A 50 8.86 3.97 3.08
CA VAL A 50 7.63 4.59 3.60
C VAL A 50 7.72 6.13 3.58
N THR A 51 8.94 6.70 3.57
CA THR A 51 9.21 8.13 3.51
C THR A 51 9.16 8.69 2.08
N GLU A 52 9.19 7.85 1.05
CA GLU A 52 9.11 8.27 -0.34
C GLU A 52 7.68 8.38 -0.86
N LYS A 53 7.50 9.06 -2.00
CA LYS A 53 6.20 9.16 -2.65
C LYS A 53 5.84 7.84 -3.31
N ILE A 54 4.90 7.13 -2.69
CA ILE A 54 4.37 5.87 -3.22
C ILE A 54 3.55 6.18 -4.49
N PRO A 55 3.79 5.50 -5.62
CA PRO A 55 3.13 5.77 -6.90
C PRO A 55 1.69 5.24 -6.98
N VAL A 56 1.03 5.03 -5.83
CA VAL A 56 -0.35 4.51 -5.71
C VAL A 56 -1.25 5.62 -5.16
N PRO A 57 -2.47 5.84 -5.73
CA PRO A 57 -3.02 5.19 -6.92
C PRO A 57 -2.34 5.65 -8.22
N ALA A 58 -1.90 4.70 -9.07
CA ALA A 58 -1.16 5.00 -10.31
C ALA A 58 -2.07 5.43 -11.49
N HIS A 59 -3.35 5.11 -11.43
CA HIS A 59 -4.32 5.37 -12.49
C HIS A 59 -5.75 5.45 -11.90
N PRO A 60 -6.74 5.96 -12.65
CA PRO A 60 -8.12 5.92 -12.22
C PRO A 60 -8.59 4.48 -11.94
N ARG A 61 -9.36 4.29 -10.86
CA ARG A 61 -9.85 2.97 -10.42
C ARG A 61 -8.72 1.96 -10.11
N CYS A 62 -7.53 2.45 -9.73
CA CYS A 62 -6.46 1.59 -9.24
C CYS A 62 -6.92 0.80 -8.01
N ARG A 63 -6.73 -0.53 -8.06
CA ARG A 63 -7.01 -1.46 -6.96
C ARG A 63 -5.72 -1.95 -6.28
N CYS A 64 -4.58 -1.37 -6.65
CA CYS A 64 -3.31 -1.66 -6.00
C CYS A 64 -3.35 -1.12 -4.56
N THR A 65 -2.77 -1.87 -3.62
CA THR A 65 -2.59 -1.46 -2.22
C THR A 65 -1.12 -1.47 -1.87
N ILE A 66 -0.76 -0.83 -0.77
CA ILE A 66 0.55 -0.99 -0.14
C ILE A 66 0.44 -1.97 1.02
N ILE A 67 1.49 -2.75 1.21
CA ILE A 67 1.67 -3.67 2.34
C ILE A 67 2.99 -3.34 3.04
N PRO A 68 3.07 -3.43 4.37
CA PRO A 68 4.32 -3.19 5.08
C PRO A 68 5.25 -4.39 4.89
N VAL A 69 6.54 -4.12 4.64
CA VAL A 69 7.56 -5.17 4.66
C VAL A 69 7.96 -5.39 6.11
N VAL A 70 7.56 -6.53 6.67
CA VAL A 70 7.98 -6.98 7.99
C VAL A 70 9.17 -7.92 7.85
N GLU A 71 10.32 -7.48 8.32
CA GLU A 71 11.41 -8.41 8.61
C GLU A 71 10.95 -9.32 9.77
N PRO A 72 11.35 -10.60 9.80
CA PRO A 72 10.89 -11.58 10.79
C PRO A 72 11.11 -11.15 12.26
N ASP A 73 12.03 -10.21 12.50
CA ASP A 73 12.35 -9.67 13.81
C ASP A 73 11.48 -8.47 14.23
N ASN A 74 10.71 -7.89 13.30
CA ASN A 74 9.88 -6.71 13.52
C ASN A 74 8.39 -7.09 13.47
N GLN A 75 7.91 -7.72 14.55
CA GLN A 75 6.48 -7.99 14.75
C GLN A 75 5.72 -6.66 14.73
N LEU A 76 4.94 -6.43 13.68
CA LEU A 76 3.93 -5.37 13.69
C LEU A 76 2.95 -5.63 14.82
N VAL A 77 2.80 -4.63 15.70
CA VAL A 77 1.73 -4.59 16.68
C VAL A 77 0.39 -4.42 15.95
N VAL A 78 -0.21 -5.54 15.56
CA VAL A 78 -1.58 -5.56 15.03
C VAL A 78 -2.49 -5.20 16.21
N ARG A 79 -2.90 -3.93 16.29
CA ARG A 79 -4.03 -3.55 17.14
C ARG A 79 -5.29 -4.14 16.51
N ASP A 80 -5.64 -5.35 16.94
CA ASP A 80 -6.90 -5.99 16.59
C ASP A 80 -8.01 -5.34 17.41
N ASP A 81 -8.49 -4.17 16.95
CA ASP A 81 -9.60 -3.44 17.56
C ASP A 81 -10.97 -4.06 17.19
N ARG A 82 -11.03 -5.40 17.12
CA ARG A 82 -12.29 -6.16 17.09
C ARG A 82 -12.77 -6.38 18.53
N ASN A 83 -13.47 -5.39 19.08
CA ASN A 83 -14.38 -5.59 20.21
C ASN A 83 -15.64 -4.74 20.07
#